data_AF-A0AAV6G2S3-F1
#
_entry.id   AF-A0AAV6G2S3-F1
#
_cell.length_a   1.000
_cell.length_b   1.000
_cell.length_c   1.000
_cell.angle_alpha   90.00
_cell.angle_beta   90.00
_cell.angle_gamma   90.00
#
_symmetry.space_group_name_H-M   'P 1'
#
loop_
_entity.id
_entity.type
_entity.pdbx_description
1 polymer ?
#
loop_
_entity_poly.entity_id
_entity_poly.type
_entity_poly.pdbx_seq_one_letter_code
_entity_poly.pdbx_strand_id
1 'polypeptide(L)'
;MSSGIPDVLKEWEVLEKEFYTVQETHRLYMQKLDEVSKLQKRFSSSISQQKKSLKDISRSVQKCRKGLSEEEAKPLDDIRSQIRERQNIFYEMEAFLPKKNGLYLSLVLGSVNLNLLNKQSKTAYKDEYERFKLYVTVILLVLAFLCRFIVSYRFVDAVLNFLLVWFYCTLTLRESVLISNGSRIKGWWVAHHYISTFLSGVMLTWPEGKLYHMFRNQFLAYSMYQSFLQLLQYYYQSGCLYRLKALGERHNLDLTVEGFQSWMWRGLTFLLPFLFFGHFWQLFNGISLYLMSQLPECVEWQVSMCGHCFLVLFMGNFFTTLAVVRHKMHQKNQAKAKTQ
;
A
#
# COMPACT_ATOMS: atom_id res chain seq x y z
N MET A 1 6.72 27.15 60.32
CA MET A 1 6.61 26.78 58.89
C MET A 1 7.84 25.98 58.42
N SER A 2 8.23 24.87 59.08
CA SER A 2 9.46 24.14 58.72
C SER A 2 9.39 22.61 58.82
N SER A 3 8.20 22.02 58.99
CA SER A 3 8.06 20.57 59.13
C SER A 3 8.25 19.77 57.84
N GLY A 4 8.30 20.43 56.67
CA GLY A 4 8.46 19.75 55.37
C GLY A 4 9.86 19.81 54.75
N ILE A 5 10.81 20.53 55.33
CA ILE A 5 12.18 20.67 54.77
C ILE A 5 12.93 19.33 54.74
N PRO A 6 12.89 18.48 55.80
CA PRO A 6 13.57 17.19 55.78
C PRO A 6 12.98 16.24 54.73
N ASP A 7 11.67 16.29 54.53
CA ASP A 7 10.97 15.48 53.53
C ASP A 7 11.37 15.92 52.12
N VAL A 8 11.45 17.23 51.86
CA VAL A 8 11.92 17.79 50.58
C VAL A 8 13.37 17.42 50.28
N LEU A 9 14.25 17.44 51.29
CA LEU A 9 15.66 17.04 51.12
C LEU A 9 15.79 15.55 50.79
N LYS A 10 14.98 14.71 51.45
CA LYS A 10 14.95 13.27 51.18
C LYS A 10 14.39 12.97 49.79
N GLU A 11 13.34 13.67 49.37
CA GLU A 11 12.80 13.59 48.00
C GLU A 11 13.85 14.03 46.97
N TRP A 12 14.61 15.10 47.25
CA TRP A 12 15.69 15.57 46.39
C TRP A 12 16.80 14.52 46.23
N GLU A 13 17.25 13.89 47.32
CA GLU A 13 18.27 12.83 47.25
C GLU A 13 17.80 11.61 46.44
N VAL A 14 16.51 11.25 46.53
CA VAL A 14 15.92 10.18 45.71
C VAL A 14 15.94 10.59 44.24
N LEU A 15 15.49 11.81 43.94
CA LEU A 15 15.47 12.34 42.58
C LEU A 15 16.87 12.43 41.97
N GLU A 16 17.87 12.80 42.76
CA GLU A 16 19.27 12.89 42.32
C GLU A 16 19.84 11.51 41.97
N LYS A 17 19.52 10.46 42.76
CA LYS A 17 19.87 9.07 42.42
C LYS A 17 19.16 8.57 41.17
N GLU A 18 17.88 8.89 41.00
CA GLU A 18 17.12 8.58 39.78
C GLU A 18 17.72 9.27 38.56
N PHE A 19 18.14 10.54 38.70
CA PHE A 19 18.78 11.29 37.64
C PHE A 19 20.09 10.65 37.17
N TYR A 20 20.96 10.21 38.08
CA TYR A 20 22.17 9.46 37.73
C TYR A 20 21.84 8.16 36.95
N THR A 21 20.77 7.46 37.33
CA THR A 21 20.33 6.24 36.63
C THR A 21 19.84 6.54 35.21
N VAL A 22 19.14 7.66 35.02
CA VAL A 22 18.71 8.14 33.69
C VAL A 22 19.92 8.49 32.83
N GLN A 23 20.93 9.18 33.38
CA GLN A 23 22.16 9.52 32.66
C GLN A 23 22.92 8.28 32.18
N GLU A 24 23.07 7.27 33.04
CA GLU A 24 23.75 6.03 32.66
C GLU A 24 22.96 5.25 31.60
N THR A 25 21.64 5.22 31.72
CA THR A 25 20.75 4.61 30.73
C THR A 25 20.85 5.31 29.38
N HIS A 26 20.91 6.65 29.35
CA HIS A 26 21.13 7.43 28.14
C HIS A 26 22.49 7.12 27.49
N ARG A 27 23.56 7.02 28.29
CA ARG A 27 24.90 6.66 27.82
C ARG A 27 24.90 5.28 27.14
N LEU A 28 24.30 4.28 27.81
CA LEU A 28 24.18 2.93 27.27
C LEU A 28 23.33 2.89 25.99
N TYR A 29 22.21 3.62 25.97
CA TYR A 29 21.36 3.74 24.78
C TYR A 29 22.12 4.28 23.57
N MET A 30 22.87 5.38 23.74
CA MET A 30 23.67 5.98 22.66
C MET A 30 24.75 5.03 22.15
N GLN A 31 25.41 4.29 23.05
CA GLN A 31 26.37 3.26 22.66
C GLN A 31 25.72 2.15 21.83
N LYS A 32 24.57 1.62 22.27
CA LYS A 32 23.84 0.57 21.54
C LYS A 32 23.34 1.07 20.18
N LEU A 33 22.95 2.33 20.06
CA LEU A 33 22.53 2.92 18.79
C LEU A 33 23.68 2.95 17.77
N ASP A 34 24.89 3.32 18.20
CA ASP A 34 26.08 3.32 17.35
C ASP A 34 26.50 1.89 16.95
N GLU A 35 26.47 0.94 17.89
CA GLU A 35 26.73 -0.49 17.61
C GLU A 35 25.77 -1.04 16.53
N VAL A 36 24.47 -0.74 16.66
CA VAL A 36 23.46 -1.14 15.67
C VAL A 36 23.74 -0.50 14.31
N SER A 37 24.09 0.79 14.26
CA SER A 37 24.41 1.49 13.01
C SER A 37 25.62 0.88 12.30
N LYS A 38 26.69 0.55 13.05
CA LYS A 38 27.89 -0.13 12.53
C LYS A 38 27.55 -1.52 11.98
N LEU A 39 26.76 -2.30 12.73
CA LEU A 39 26.32 -3.63 12.30
C LEU A 39 25.47 -3.58 11.02
N GLN A 40 24.55 -2.61 10.91
CA GLN A 40 23.73 -2.41 9.72
C GLN A 40 24.59 -2.12 8.48
N LYS A 41 25.58 -1.23 8.58
CA LYS A 41 26.51 -0.92 7.48
C LYS A 41 27.30 -2.15 7.03
N ARG A 42 27.83 -2.92 8.00
CA ARG A 42 28.58 -4.16 7.72
C ARG A 42 27.69 -5.19 7.04
N PHE A 43 26.50 -5.43 7.59
CA PHE A 43 25.55 -6.40 7.08
C PHE A 43 25.08 -6.07 5.65
N SER A 44 24.71 -4.81 5.40
CA SER A 44 24.32 -4.33 4.07
C SER A 44 25.45 -4.50 3.03
N SER A 45 26.69 -4.21 3.43
CA SER A 45 27.86 -4.36 2.56
C SER A 45 28.14 -5.83 2.24
N SER A 46 28.09 -6.72 3.24
CA SER A 46 28.32 -8.16 3.07
C SER A 46 27.26 -8.82 2.18
N ILE A 47 25.97 -8.48 2.36
CA ILE A 47 24.90 -8.97 1.48
C ILE A 47 25.11 -8.48 0.05
N SER A 48 25.42 -7.18 -0.13
CA SER A 48 25.61 -6.60 -1.47
C SER A 48 26.76 -7.29 -2.21
N GLN A 49 27.85 -7.58 -1.51
CA GLN A 49 29.01 -8.31 -2.05
C GLN A 49 28.63 -9.75 -2.43
N GLN A 50 27.98 -10.50 -1.54
CA GLN A 50 27.55 -11.87 -1.83
C GLN A 50 26.56 -11.94 -3.00
N LYS A 51 25.58 -11.03 -3.10
CA LYS A 51 24.64 -10.98 -4.22
C LYS A 51 25.35 -10.69 -5.54
N LYS A 52 26.38 -9.84 -5.55
CA LYS A 52 27.23 -9.62 -6.73
C LYS A 52 27.93 -10.91 -7.15
N SER A 53 28.58 -11.60 -6.21
CA SER A 53 29.26 -12.88 -6.48
C SER A 53 28.29 -13.95 -6.99
N LEU A 54 27.11 -14.10 -6.39
CA LEU A 54 26.09 -15.05 -6.88
C LEU A 54 25.60 -14.70 -8.29
N LYS A 55 25.46 -13.42 -8.62
CA LYS A 55 25.08 -12.99 -9.97
C LYS A 55 26.15 -13.33 -10.99
N ASP A 56 27.42 -13.20 -10.63
CA ASP A 56 28.54 -13.54 -11.50
C ASP A 56 28.66 -15.07 -11.68
N ILE A 57 28.53 -15.86 -10.60
CA ILE A 57 28.46 -17.32 -10.68
C ILE A 57 27.27 -17.77 -11.54
N SER A 58 26.09 -17.16 -11.35
CA SER A 58 24.90 -17.49 -12.16
C SER A 58 25.12 -17.26 -13.65
N ARG A 59 25.87 -16.22 -14.04
CA ARG A 59 26.24 -15.96 -15.45
C ARG A 59 27.20 -17.01 -15.97
N SER A 60 28.20 -17.40 -15.17
CA SER A 60 29.16 -18.46 -15.53
C SER A 60 28.45 -19.81 -15.71
N VAL A 61 27.59 -20.19 -14.77
CA VAL A 61 26.76 -21.41 -14.85
C VAL A 61 25.91 -21.41 -16.12
N GLN A 62 25.28 -20.28 -16.46
CA GLN A 62 24.47 -20.16 -17.67
C GLN A 62 25.29 -20.27 -18.97
N LYS A 63 26.54 -19.78 -18.97
CA LYS A 63 27.47 -19.94 -20.10
C LYS A 63 27.90 -21.40 -20.25
N CYS A 64 28.32 -22.05 -19.17
CA CYS A 64 28.77 -23.45 -19.20
C CYS A 64 27.67 -24.42 -19.59
N ARG A 65 26.41 -24.13 -19.23
CA ARG A 65 25.25 -24.96 -19.60
C ARG A 65 24.98 -24.99 -21.12
N LYS A 66 25.45 -23.99 -21.88
CA LYS A 66 25.29 -23.98 -23.35
C LYS A 66 26.29 -24.96 -23.97
N GLY A 67 25.80 -26.15 -24.35
CA GLY A 67 26.59 -27.16 -25.03
C GLY A 67 26.81 -28.46 -24.27
N LEU A 68 26.20 -28.63 -23.09
CA LEU A 68 26.27 -29.85 -22.28
C LEU A 68 25.07 -30.79 -22.51
N SER A 69 25.32 -32.08 -22.40
CA SER A 69 24.30 -33.15 -22.32
C SER A 69 23.44 -33.02 -21.04
N GLU A 70 22.23 -33.61 -21.01
CA GLU A 70 21.34 -33.58 -19.83
C GLU A 70 21.99 -34.15 -18.56
N GLU A 71 22.82 -35.20 -18.69
CA GLU A 71 23.56 -35.81 -17.58
C GLU A 71 24.64 -34.87 -17.03
N GLU A 72 25.34 -34.16 -17.92
CA GLU A 72 26.42 -33.22 -17.57
C GLU A 72 25.88 -31.89 -17.03
N ALA A 73 24.61 -31.58 -17.31
CA ALA A 73 23.93 -30.39 -16.82
C ALA A 73 23.39 -30.53 -15.39
N LYS A 74 23.23 -31.75 -14.85
CA LYS A 74 22.71 -32.00 -13.48
C LYS A 74 23.45 -31.22 -12.38
N PRO A 75 24.79 -31.19 -12.31
CA PRO A 75 25.51 -30.43 -11.27
C PRO A 75 25.30 -28.92 -11.39
N LEU A 76 25.19 -28.40 -12.63
CA LEU A 76 24.93 -26.98 -12.88
C LEU A 76 23.50 -26.59 -12.49
N ASP A 77 22.54 -27.48 -12.68
CA ASP A 77 21.15 -27.26 -12.29
C ASP A 77 20.99 -27.31 -10.76
N ASP A 78 21.75 -28.14 -10.05
CA ASP A 78 21.82 -28.11 -8.57
C ASP A 78 22.42 -26.79 -8.05
N ILE A 79 23.55 -26.34 -8.60
CA ILE A 79 24.15 -25.04 -8.26
C ILE A 79 23.14 -23.91 -8.51
N ARG A 80 22.38 -23.97 -9.61
CA ARG A 80 21.33 -22.97 -9.91
C ARG A 80 20.16 -23.03 -8.92
N SER A 81 19.84 -24.20 -8.39
CA SER A 81 18.86 -24.36 -7.30
C SER A 81 19.37 -23.68 -6.03
N GLN A 82 20.59 -23.99 -5.60
CA GLN A 82 21.22 -23.39 -4.42
C GLN A 82 21.36 -21.86 -4.54
N ILE A 83 21.70 -21.35 -5.72
CA ILE A 83 21.75 -19.89 -5.98
C ILE A 83 20.37 -19.25 -5.73
N ARG A 84 19.29 -19.90 -6.19
CA ARG A 84 17.92 -19.40 -5.98
C ARG A 84 17.51 -19.45 -4.51
N GLU A 85 17.85 -20.52 -3.81
CA GLU A 85 17.59 -20.64 -2.37
C GLU A 85 18.31 -19.55 -1.58
N ARG A 86 19.61 -19.35 -1.82
CA ARG A 86 20.40 -18.28 -1.17
C ARG A 86 19.86 -16.88 -1.49
N GLN A 87 19.37 -16.65 -2.71
CA GLN A 87 18.71 -15.39 -3.08
C GLN A 87 17.42 -15.15 -2.27
N ASN A 88 16.64 -16.19 -2.00
CA ASN A 88 15.44 -16.09 -1.15
C ASN A 88 15.82 -15.78 0.31
N ILE A 89 16.85 -16.45 0.84
CA ILE A 89 17.36 -16.18 2.19
C ILE A 89 17.83 -14.72 2.32
N PHE A 90 18.60 -14.22 1.34
CA PHE A 90 19.02 -12.82 1.34
C PHE A 90 17.86 -11.84 1.26
N TYR A 91 16.79 -12.17 0.53
CA TYR A 91 15.60 -11.34 0.48
C TYR A 91 14.92 -11.23 1.86
N GLU A 92 14.86 -12.33 2.62
CA GLU A 92 14.31 -12.32 3.99
C GLU A 92 15.21 -11.54 4.96
N MET A 93 16.52 -11.72 4.86
CA MET A 93 17.52 -10.98 5.62
C MET A 93 17.45 -9.45 5.36
N GLU A 94 17.31 -9.04 4.10
CA GLU A 94 17.19 -7.64 3.70
C GLU A 94 15.88 -6.98 4.19
N ALA A 95 14.88 -7.74 4.63
CA ALA A 95 13.66 -7.18 5.20
C ALA A 95 13.89 -6.48 6.56
N PHE A 96 15.02 -6.76 7.21
CA PHE A 96 15.45 -6.13 8.47
C PHE A 96 16.45 -4.99 8.27
N LEU A 97 16.96 -4.81 7.05
CA LEU A 97 17.86 -3.73 6.71
C LEU A 97 17.08 -2.47 6.26
N PRO A 98 17.63 -1.26 6.52
CA PRO A 98 17.10 -0.05 5.92
C PRO A 98 17.12 -0.16 4.39
N LYS A 99 15.96 -0.01 3.76
CA LYS A 99 15.87 0.11 2.31
C LYS A 99 15.96 1.57 1.91
N LYS A 100 16.58 1.82 0.76
CA LYS A 100 16.59 3.15 0.16
C LYS A 100 15.15 3.52 -0.23
N ASN A 101 14.79 4.78 0.03
CA ASN A 101 13.52 5.33 -0.43
C ASN A 101 13.37 5.17 -1.94
N GLY A 102 12.17 4.83 -2.40
CA GLY A 102 11.82 4.94 -3.82
C GLY A 102 11.83 6.40 -4.28
N LEU A 103 11.86 6.64 -5.60
CA LEU A 103 11.95 7.99 -6.19
C LEU A 103 10.91 8.97 -5.62
N TYR A 104 9.64 8.56 -5.54
CA TYR A 104 8.57 9.41 -4.99
C TYR A 104 8.81 9.78 -3.52
N LEU A 105 9.11 8.78 -2.68
CA LEU A 105 9.36 9.01 -1.26
C LEU A 105 10.62 9.87 -1.03
N SER A 106 11.65 9.68 -1.87
CA SER A 106 12.85 10.52 -1.85
C SER A 106 12.57 11.95 -2.30
N LEU A 107 11.63 12.16 -3.23
CA LEU A 107 11.23 13.49 -3.67
C LEU A 107 10.50 14.24 -2.54
N VAL A 108 9.61 13.56 -1.84
CA VAL A 108 8.76 14.17 -0.80
C VAL A 108 9.47 14.32 0.54
N LEU A 109 10.29 13.34 0.93
CA LEU A 109 10.97 13.32 2.24
C LEU A 109 12.46 13.64 2.18
N GLY A 110 13.01 13.86 0.98
CA GLY A 110 14.45 14.04 0.79
C GLY A 110 15.24 12.76 1.09
N SER A 111 16.49 12.93 1.51
CA SER A 111 17.44 11.83 1.75
C SER A 111 17.23 11.08 3.08
N VAL A 112 16.15 11.36 3.82
CA VAL A 112 15.88 10.73 5.12
C VAL A 112 15.25 9.36 4.90
N ASN A 113 15.96 8.29 5.28
CA ASN A 113 15.42 6.92 5.20
C ASN A 113 14.42 6.69 6.34
N LEU A 114 13.13 6.55 6.01
CA LEU A 114 12.11 6.15 6.99
C LEU A 114 12.13 4.64 7.20
N ASN A 115 13.03 4.17 8.08
CA ASN A 115 13.12 2.76 8.42
C ASN A 115 12.51 2.48 9.80
N LEU A 116 11.47 1.66 9.82
CA LEU A 116 10.84 1.12 11.02
C LEU A 116 11.60 -0.14 11.43
N LEU A 117 12.56 0.02 12.33
CA LEU A 117 13.53 -1.02 12.67
C LEU A 117 12.91 -2.24 13.36
N ASN A 118 11.92 -2.03 14.23
CA ASN A 118 11.32 -3.11 15.01
C ASN A 118 10.01 -3.62 14.35
N LYS A 119 9.64 -4.86 14.64
CA LYS A 119 8.42 -5.50 14.12
C LYS A 119 7.14 -4.83 14.68
N GLN A 120 7.21 -4.28 15.88
CA GLN A 120 6.09 -3.63 16.56
C GLN A 120 5.69 -2.32 15.86
N SER A 121 6.62 -1.40 15.61
CA SER A 121 6.44 -0.15 14.86
C SER A 121 6.00 -0.39 13.43
N LYS A 122 6.49 -1.44 12.75
CA LYS A 122 5.96 -1.81 11.42
C LYS A 122 4.48 -2.21 11.50
N THR A 123 4.09 -2.95 12.53
CA THR A 123 2.69 -3.35 12.75
C THR A 123 1.82 -2.16 13.16
N ALA A 124 2.29 -1.33 14.10
CA ALA A 124 1.60 -0.13 14.55
C ALA A 124 1.38 0.88 13.42
N TYR A 125 2.40 1.14 12.59
CA TYR A 125 2.25 2.02 11.43
C TYR A 125 1.21 1.50 10.43
N LYS A 126 1.20 0.19 10.22
CA LYS A 126 0.18 -0.47 9.40
C LYS A 126 -1.22 -0.30 10.00
N ASP A 127 -1.38 -0.51 11.30
CA ASP A 127 -2.67 -0.37 11.97
C ASP A 127 -3.15 1.09 11.90
N GLU A 128 -2.25 2.06 12.05
CA GLU A 128 -2.55 3.48 11.83
C GLU A 128 -2.92 3.82 10.38
N TYR A 129 -2.31 3.16 9.39
CA TYR A 129 -2.68 3.30 7.97
C TYR A 129 -4.08 2.73 7.69
N GLU A 130 -4.39 1.54 8.21
CA GLU A 130 -5.71 0.92 8.06
C GLU A 130 -6.80 1.74 8.77
N ARG A 131 -6.51 2.21 9.99
CA ARG A 131 -7.40 3.08 10.77
C ARG A 131 -7.65 4.41 10.07
N PHE A 132 -6.60 5.03 9.53
CA PHE A 132 -6.71 6.25 8.72
C PHE A 132 -7.62 6.04 7.50
N LYS A 133 -7.39 4.96 6.73
CA LYS A 133 -8.24 4.62 5.58
C LYS A 133 -9.71 4.54 5.99
N LEU A 134 -10.01 3.82 7.07
CA LEU A 134 -11.36 3.63 7.55
C LEU A 134 -12.02 4.96 7.94
N TYR A 135 -11.37 5.74 8.82
CA TYR A 135 -11.95 7.00 9.30
C TYR A 135 -12.23 7.98 8.16
N VAL A 136 -11.26 8.18 7.26
CA VAL A 136 -11.42 9.12 6.15
C VAL A 136 -12.47 8.61 5.16
N THR A 137 -12.57 7.30 4.92
CA THR A 137 -13.62 6.71 4.08
C THR A 137 -15.02 6.99 4.63
N VAL A 138 -15.21 6.89 5.95
CA VAL A 138 -16.49 7.22 6.60
C VAL A 138 -16.81 8.70 6.46
N ILE A 139 -15.83 9.59 6.66
CA ILE A 139 -16.00 11.03 6.48
C ILE A 139 -16.39 11.35 5.03
N LEU A 140 -15.70 10.74 4.05
CA LEU A 140 -16.00 10.90 2.62
C LEU A 140 -17.41 10.43 2.27
N LEU A 141 -17.87 9.30 2.84
CA LEU A 141 -19.21 8.80 2.64
C LEU A 141 -20.27 9.79 3.15
N VAL A 142 -20.08 10.30 4.38
CA VAL A 142 -20.99 11.28 4.98
C VAL A 142 -21.00 12.56 4.18
N LEU A 143 -19.84 13.11 3.82
CA LEU A 143 -19.76 14.34 3.02
C LEU A 143 -20.38 14.16 1.64
N ALA A 144 -20.14 13.04 0.95
CA ALA A 144 -20.76 12.76 -0.34
C ALA A 144 -22.29 12.63 -0.23
N PHE A 145 -22.80 12.03 0.86
CA PHE A 145 -24.23 11.99 1.16
C PHE A 145 -24.80 13.39 1.37
N LEU A 146 -24.13 14.23 2.18
CA LEU A 146 -24.56 15.61 2.42
C LEU A 146 -24.57 16.43 1.13
N CYS A 147 -23.53 16.33 0.30
CA CYS A 147 -23.45 17.02 -1.00
C CYS A 147 -24.54 16.55 -1.97
N ARG A 148 -24.96 15.29 -1.89
CA ARG A 148 -25.95 14.73 -2.81
C ARG A 148 -27.38 15.10 -2.42
N PHE A 149 -27.73 15.01 -1.14
CA PHE A 149 -29.12 15.05 -0.70
C PHE A 149 -29.51 16.29 0.10
N ILE A 150 -28.54 17.00 0.69
CA ILE A 150 -28.83 18.12 1.61
C ILE A 150 -28.34 19.45 1.03
N VAL A 151 -27.10 19.50 0.55
CA VAL A 151 -26.44 20.75 0.15
C VAL A 151 -25.95 20.68 -1.28
N SER A 152 -26.41 21.59 -2.13
CA SER A 152 -26.02 21.67 -3.54
C SER A 152 -25.23 22.96 -3.83
N TYR A 153 -24.17 23.22 -3.06
CA TYR A 153 -23.25 24.34 -3.29
C TYR A 153 -21.90 23.84 -3.81
N ARG A 154 -21.40 24.47 -4.89
CA ARG A 154 -20.10 24.15 -5.52
C ARG A 154 -18.93 24.19 -4.54
N PHE A 155 -19.00 25.06 -3.52
CA PHE A 155 -17.99 25.15 -2.47
C PHE A 155 -17.90 23.85 -1.65
N VAL A 156 -19.03 23.24 -1.28
CA VAL A 156 -19.04 21.99 -0.51
C VAL A 156 -18.53 20.83 -1.37
N ASP A 157 -18.87 20.82 -2.66
CA ASP A 157 -18.28 19.87 -3.61
C ASP A 157 -16.75 20.07 -3.74
N ALA A 158 -16.26 21.31 -3.68
CA ALA A 158 -14.82 21.59 -3.68
C ALA A 158 -14.14 21.03 -2.42
N VAL A 159 -14.76 21.17 -1.24
CA VAL A 159 -14.26 20.59 0.01
C VAL A 159 -14.18 19.07 -0.09
N LEU A 160 -15.21 18.41 -0.64
CA LEU A 160 -15.20 16.96 -0.87
C LEU A 160 -14.07 16.55 -1.83
N ASN A 161 -13.94 17.22 -2.98
CA ASN A 161 -12.90 16.89 -3.96
C ASN A 161 -11.50 17.17 -3.43
N PHE A 162 -11.30 18.26 -2.68
CA PHE A 162 -10.04 18.54 -1.99
C PHE A 162 -9.70 17.45 -0.98
N LEU A 163 -10.69 16.99 -0.20
CA LEU A 163 -10.49 15.89 0.74
C LEU A 163 -10.13 14.58 0.02
N LEU A 164 -10.71 14.30 -1.16
CA LEU A 164 -10.33 13.15 -1.99
C LEU A 164 -8.88 13.25 -2.50
N VAL A 165 -8.47 14.43 -2.98
CA VAL A 165 -7.06 14.67 -3.38
C VAL A 165 -6.13 14.41 -2.20
N TRP A 166 -6.41 15.04 -1.06
CA TRP A 166 -5.62 14.87 0.16
C TRP A 166 -5.57 13.40 0.62
N PHE A 167 -6.71 12.71 0.57
CA PHE A 167 -6.83 11.30 0.96
C PHE A 167 -5.93 10.42 0.10
N TYR A 168 -6.08 10.45 -1.23
CA TYR A 168 -5.29 9.62 -2.13
C TYR A 168 -3.80 10.00 -2.14
N CYS A 169 -3.46 11.30 -2.05
CA CYS A 169 -2.08 11.74 -1.82
C CYS A 169 -1.50 11.09 -0.56
N THR A 170 -2.23 11.14 0.55
CA THR A 170 -1.76 10.57 1.83
C THR A 170 -1.60 9.05 1.74
N LEU A 171 -2.48 8.36 1.00
CA LEU A 171 -2.33 6.92 0.75
C LEU A 171 -1.04 6.61 0.00
N THR A 172 -0.73 7.33 -1.08
CA THR A 172 0.51 7.10 -1.84
C THR A 172 1.75 7.26 -0.97
N LEU A 173 1.77 8.22 -0.05
CA LEU A 173 2.86 8.44 0.89
C LEU A 173 2.96 7.30 1.90
N ARG A 174 1.85 6.97 2.58
CA ARG A 174 1.83 5.90 3.59
C ARG A 174 2.17 4.54 2.99
N GLU A 175 1.69 4.25 1.79
CA GLU A 175 2.03 3.02 1.07
C GLU A 175 3.49 2.97 0.63
N SER A 176 4.06 4.10 0.21
CA SER A 176 5.49 4.18 -0.12
C SER A 176 6.37 3.88 1.11
N VAL A 177 5.97 4.35 2.30
CA VAL A 177 6.62 3.99 3.57
C VAL A 177 6.47 2.49 3.85
N LEU A 178 5.27 1.93 3.70
CA LEU A 178 5.01 0.50 3.90
C LEU A 178 5.83 -0.38 2.95
N ILE A 179 5.92 -0.02 1.67
CA ILE A 179 6.72 -0.72 0.66
C ILE A 179 8.21 -0.68 1.02
N SER A 180 8.72 0.49 1.41
CA SER A 180 10.11 0.67 1.84
C SER A 180 10.43 -0.17 3.08
N ASN A 181 9.42 -0.48 3.91
CA ASN A 181 9.56 -1.28 5.13
C ASN A 181 9.21 -2.77 4.98
N GLY A 182 8.96 -3.24 3.74
CA GLY A 182 8.80 -4.65 3.42
C GLY A 182 7.37 -5.12 3.09
N SER A 183 6.40 -4.21 3.04
CA SER A 183 5.05 -4.54 2.59
C SER A 183 5.03 -4.88 1.09
N ARG A 184 4.30 -5.94 0.71
CA ARG A 184 4.17 -6.41 -0.67
C ARG A 184 2.87 -5.92 -1.30
N ILE A 185 2.82 -4.63 -1.59
CA ILE A 185 1.68 -4.01 -2.29
C ILE A 185 1.87 -4.22 -3.79
N LYS A 186 0.83 -4.67 -4.52
CA LYS A 186 0.94 -4.83 -5.98
C LYS A 186 0.98 -3.45 -6.65
N GLY A 187 1.81 -3.33 -7.69
CA GLY A 187 2.04 -2.06 -8.39
C GLY A 187 0.77 -1.39 -8.94
N TRP A 188 -0.23 -2.17 -9.39
CA TRP A 188 -1.51 -1.60 -9.85
C TRP A 188 -2.21 -0.77 -8.77
N TRP A 189 -2.24 -1.22 -7.51
CA TRP A 189 -2.94 -0.50 -6.44
C TRP A 189 -2.24 0.81 -6.08
N VAL A 190 -0.91 0.81 -6.15
CA VAL A 190 -0.13 2.04 -6.01
C VAL A 190 -0.45 3.01 -7.16
N ALA A 191 -0.45 2.52 -8.40
CA ALA A 191 -0.80 3.32 -9.59
C ALA A 191 -2.24 3.85 -9.53
N HIS A 192 -3.19 3.03 -9.05
CA HIS A 192 -4.58 3.40 -8.83
C HIS A 192 -4.68 4.65 -7.96
N HIS A 193 -3.98 4.70 -6.82
CA HIS A 193 -4.02 5.88 -5.95
C HIS A 193 -3.47 7.15 -6.60
N TYR A 194 -2.41 7.05 -7.42
CA TYR A 194 -1.91 8.19 -8.19
C TYR A 194 -2.93 8.69 -9.22
N ILE A 195 -3.56 7.77 -9.96
CA ILE A 195 -4.59 8.12 -10.95
C ILE A 195 -5.81 8.75 -10.25
N SER A 196 -6.25 8.19 -9.12
CA SER A 196 -7.37 8.72 -8.35
C SER A 196 -7.07 10.10 -7.75
N THR A 197 -5.83 10.34 -7.30
CA THR A 197 -5.37 11.68 -6.87
C THR A 197 -5.50 12.68 -8.01
N PHE A 198 -5.00 12.33 -9.20
CA PHE A 198 -5.06 13.18 -10.38
C PHE A 198 -6.51 13.43 -10.80
N LEU A 199 -7.34 12.39 -10.88
CA LEU A 199 -8.77 12.48 -11.18
C LEU A 199 -9.49 13.44 -10.21
N SER A 200 -9.28 13.30 -8.91
CA SER A 200 -9.88 14.21 -7.92
C SER A 200 -9.37 15.64 -8.04
N GLY A 201 -8.12 15.84 -8.45
CA GLY A 201 -7.56 17.17 -8.74
C GLY A 201 -8.20 17.82 -9.98
N VAL A 202 -8.41 17.04 -11.04
CA VAL A 202 -9.13 17.50 -12.24
C VAL A 202 -10.60 17.84 -11.89
N MET A 203 -11.27 16.99 -11.10
CA MET A 203 -12.63 17.28 -10.61
C MET A 203 -12.70 18.54 -9.75
N LEU A 204 -11.69 18.77 -8.89
CA LEU A 204 -11.61 19.97 -8.05
C LEU A 204 -11.49 21.26 -8.88
N THR A 205 -10.70 21.22 -9.96
CA THR A 205 -10.43 22.35 -10.86
C THR A 205 -11.46 22.51 -11.98
N TRP A 206 -12.46 21.62 -12.07
CA TRP A 206 -13.54 21.75 -13.03
C TRP A 206 -14.43 22.95 -12.65
N PRO A 207 -14.51 24.00 -13.48
CA PRO A 207 -15.32 25.18 -13.20
C PRO A 207 -16.81 24.82 -13.10
N GLU A 208 -17.57 25.65 -12.37
CA GLU A 208 -19.02 25.53 -12.33
C GLU A 208 -19.62 25.85 -13.71
N GLY A 209 -20.48 24.95 -14.20
CA GLY A 209 -21.03 25.03 -15.54
C GLY A 209 -22.04 23.92 -15.82
N LYS A 210 -22.70 23.99 -16.97
CA LYS A 210 -23.76 23.03 -17.36
C LYS A 210 -23.27 21.58 -17.32
N LEU A 211 -22.11 21.30 -17.91
CA LEU A 211 -21.53 19.94 -17.95
C LEU A 211 -21.14 19.44 -16.55
N TYR A 212 -20.66 20.33 -15.68
CA TYR A 212 -20.38 20.00 -14.29
C TYR A 212 -21.65 19.54 -13.58
N HIS A 213 -22.74 20.31 -13.66
CA HIS A 213 -24.01 19.94 -13.01
C HIS A 213 -24.63 18.66 -13.58
N MET A 214 -24.49 18.42 -14.89
CA MET A 214 -24.92 17.16 -15.52
C MET A 214 -24.21 15.94 -14.92
N PHE A 215 -22.90 16.03 -14.70
CA PHE A 215 -22.11 14.93 -14.16
C PHE A 215 -22.11 14.84 -12.63
N ARG A 216 -22.34 15.96 -11.94
CA ARG A 216 -22.23 16.10 -10.48
C ARG A 216 -22.91 14.98 -9.72
N ASN A 217 -24.19 14.73 -9.99
CA ASN A 217 -24.94 13.70 -9.28
C ASN A 217 -24.43 12.29 -9.61
N GLN A 218 -24.00 12.04 -10.84
CA GLN A 218 -23.40 10.76 -11.19
C GLN A 218 -22.08 10.53 -10.44
N PHE A 219 -21.24 11.57 -10.35
CA PHE A 219 -20.00 11.53 -9.57
C PHE A 219 -20.24 11.31 -8.08
N LEU A 220 -21.15 12.07 -7.45
CA LEU A 220 -21.44 11.95 -6.02
C LEU A 220 -22.00 10.56 -5.65
N ALA A 221 -22.89 10.01 -6.50
CA ALA A 221 -23.39 8.64 -6.31
C ALA A 221 -22.26 7.61 -6.41
N TYR A 222 -21.37 7.77 -7.38
CA TYR A 222 -20.19 6.94 -7.51
C TYR A 222 -19.24 7.07 -6.31
N SER A 223 -18.98 8.28 -5.81
CA SER A 223 -18.16 8.52 -4.62
C SER A 223 -18.73 7.83 -3.39
N MET A 224 -20.04 7.94 -3.15
CA MET A 224 -20.70 7.22 -2.06
C MET A 224 -20.56 5.70 -2.21
N TYR A 225 -20.82 5.19 -3.42
CA TYR A 225 -20.68 3.76 -3.70
C TYR A 225 -19.24 3.27 -3.47
N GLN A 226 -18.25 4.05 -3.92
CA GLN A 226 -16.84 3.73 -3.75
C GLN A 226 -16.45 3.71 -2.27
N SER A 227 -16.90 4.68 -1.47
CA SER A 227 -16.69 4.66 -0.02
C SER A 227 -17.35 3.44 0.64
N PHE A 228 -18.57 3.09 0.23
CA PHE A 228 -19.24 1.87 0.71
C PHE A 228 -18.45 0.60 0.34
N LEU A 229 -18.00 0.49 -0.90
CA LEU A 229 -17.21 -0.65 -1.37
C LEU A 229 -15.90 -0.78 -0.57
N GLN A 230 -15.23 0.35 -0.31
CA GLN A 230 -14.02 0.39 0.51
C GLN A 230 -14.26 -0.10 1.94
N LEU A 231 -15.38 0.28 2.57
CA LEU A 231 -15.76 -0.24 3.89
C LEU A 231 -15.98 -1.76 3.84
N LEU A 232 -16.74 -2.23 2.85
CA LEU A 232 -17.02 -3.65 2.65
C LEU A 232 -15.73 -4.47 2.49
N GLN A 233 -14.80 -3.95 1.68
CA GLN A 233 -13.48 -4.53 1.47
C GLN A 233 -12.67 -4.56 2.75
N TYR A 234 -12.63 -3.46 3.50
CA TYR A 234 -11.92 -3.37 4.77
C TYR A 234 -12.39 -4.44 5.77
N TYR A 235 -13.70 -4.54 6.02
CA TYR A 235 -14.25 -5.52 6.96
C TYR A 235 -13.96 -6.95 6.51
N TYR A 236 -14.20 -7.25 5.23
CA TYR A 236 -14.00 -8.58 4.68
C TYR A 236 -12.53 -9.01 4.73
N GLN A 237 -11.62 -8.12 4.34
CA GLN A 237 -10.20 -8.40 4.26
C GLN A 237 -9.54 -8.45 5.63
N SER A 238 -9.94 -7.58 6.55
CA SER A 238 -9.45 -7.61 7.94
C SER A 238 -9.78 -8.94 8.62
N GLY A 239 -11.01 -9.46 8.44
CA GLY A 239 -11.40 -10.77 8.95
C GLY A 239 -10.62 -11.92 8.30
N CYS A 240 -10.37 -11.86 6.99
CA CYS A 240 -9.56 -12.87 6.31
C CYS A 240 -8.09 -12.84 6.75
N LEU A 241 -7.49 -11.65 6.89
CA LEU A 241 -6.12 -11.48 7.34
C LEU A 241 -5.94 -11.94 8.78
N TYR A 242 -6.89 -11.63 9.67
CA TYR A 242 -6.87 -12.10 11.04
C TYR A 242 -6.83 -13.64 11.10
N ARG A 243 -7.71 -14.31 10.35
CA ARG A 243 -7.73 -15.78 10.26
C ARG A 243 -6.42 -16.34 9.73
N LEU A 244 -5.88 -15.79 8.63
CA LEU A 244 -4.64 -16.29 8.03
C LEU A 244 -3.42 -16.06 8.94
N LYS A 245 -3.39 -14.97 9.72
CA LYS A 245 -2.36 -14.74 10.73
C LYS A 245 -2.47 -15.74 11.88
N ALA A 246 -3.69 -16.02 12.37
CA ALA A 246 -3.92 -17.01 13.41
C ALA A 246 -3.51 -18.43 12.99
N LEU A 247 -3.62 -18.74 11.68
CA LEU A 247 -3.17 -20.00 11.08
C LEU A 247 -1.67 -20.04 10.75
N GLY A 248 -0.93 -18.93 10.94
CA GLY A 248 0.49 -18.83 10.57
C GLY A 248 0.78 -18.79 9.06
N GLU A 249 -0.25 -18.76 8.21
CA GLU A 249 -0.12 -18.84 6.73
C GLU A 249 0.26 -17.52 6.05
N ARG A 250 0.31 -16.41 6.79
CA ARG A 250 0.53 -15.06 6.24
C ARG A 250 1.55 -14.26 7.04
N HIS A 251 2.25 -13.38 6.33
CA HIS A 251 3.20 -12.46 6.94
C HIS A 251 2.48 -11.30 7.63
N ASN A 252 3.03 -10.80 8.74
CA ASN A 252 2.33 -9.82 9.58
C ASN A 252 2.06 -8.48 8.87
N LEU A 253 2.75 -8.17 7.77
CA LEU A 253 2.68 -6.88 7.06
C LEU A 253 1.63 -6.78 5.95
N ASP A 254 0.88 -7.84 5.62
CA ASP A 254 -0.09 -7.79 4.51
C ASP A 254 -1.32 -6.91 4.78
N LEU A 255 -1.57 -5.91 3.93
CA LEU A 255 -2.58 -4.85 4.11
C LEU A 255 -3.92 -5.21 3.49
N THR A 256 -4.98 -4.48 3.88
CA THR A 256 -6.20 -4.45 3.07
C THR A 256 -5.96 -3.61 1.82
N VAL A 257 -6.59 -3.97 0.71
CA VAL A 257 -6.37 -3.45 -0.63
C VAL A 257 -7.73 -3.12 -1.25
N GLU A 258 -7.82 -2.05 -2.03
CA GLU A 258 -9.06 -1.62 -2.73
C GLU A 258 -9.52 -2.56 -3.86
N GLY A 259 -8.97 -3.76 -3.92
CA GLY A 259 -9.48 -4.81 -4.78
C GLY A 259 -9.13 -6.17 -4.25
N PHE A 260 -8.90 -7.07 -5.18
CA PHE A 260 -9.05 -8.48 -4.90
C PHE A 260 -7.71 -9.22 -4.95
N GLN A 261 -7.52 -10.13 -4.00
CA GLN A 261 -6.30 -10.90 -3.87
C GLN A 261 -6.60 -12.39 -3.74
N SER A 262 -5.69 -13.23 -4.22
CA SER A 262 -5.88 -14.69 -4.32
C SER A 262 -6.12 -15.41 -2.99
N TRP A 263 -5.76 -14.78 -1.87
CA TRP A 263 -5.91 -15.31 -0.50
C TRP A 263 -7.28 -15.02 0.13
N MET A 264 -8.08 -14.16 -0.49
CA MET A 264 -9.39 -13.72 -0.02
C MET A 264 -10.51 -14.72 -0.34
N TRP A 265 -10.22 -16.04 -0.40
CA TRP A 265 -11.10 -17.00 -1.09
C TRP A 265 -12.21 -17.66 -0.25
N ARG A 266 -12.11 -17.72 1.08
CA ARG A 266 -13.18 -18.29 1.95
C ARG A 266 -14.39 -17.35 2.14
N GLY A 267 -14.84 -16.69 1.08
CA GLY A 267 -16.02 -15.79 1.00
C GLY A 267 -16.09 -15.00 -0.31
N LEU A 268 -15.40 -15.51 -1.33
CA LEU A 268 -15.06 -14.83 -2.57
C LEU A 268 -16.26 -14.41 -3.42
N THR A 269 -17.30 -15.24 -3.42
CA THR A 269 -18.52 -15.02 -4.19
C THR A 269 -19.26 -13.79 -3.71
N PHE A 270 -19.10 -13.41 -2.44
CA PHE A 270 -19.83 -12.30 -1.86
C PHE A 270 -19.27 -10.95 -2.33
N LEU A 271 -17.95 -10.74 -2.31
CA LEU A 271 -17.36 -9.43 -2.62
C LEU A 271 -17.26 -9.14 -4.14
N LEU A 272 -17.12 -10.19 -4.96
CA LEU A 272 -16.92 -10.04 -6.40
C LEU A 272 -18.06 -9.28 -7.14
N PRO A 273 -19.35 -9.56 -6.89
CA PRO A 273 -20.45 -8.80 -7.51
C PRO A 273 -20.34 -7.31 -7.26
N PHE A 274 -20.06 -6.90 -6.02
CA PHE A 274 -19.89 -5.49 -5.67
C PHE A 274 -18.67 -4.90 -6.39
N LEU A 275 -17.54 -5.62 -6.41
CA LEU A 275 -16.36 -5.14 -7.12
C LEU A 275 -16.61 -4.94 -8.62
N PHE A 276 -17.20 -5.93 -9.29
CA PHE A 276 -17.50 -5.81 -10.72
C PHE A 276 -18.51 -4.70 -10.99
N PHE A 277 -19.52 -4.55 -10.15
CA PHE A 277 -20.46 -3.44 -10.27
C PHE A 277 -19.75 -2.09 -10.15
N GLY A 278 -18.84 -1.92 -9.19
CA GLY A 278 -18.00 -0.73 -9.07
C GLY A 278 -17.16 -0.47 -10.32
N HIS A 279 -16.55 -1.52 -10.88
CA HIS A 279 -15.75 -1.42 -12.12
C HIS A 279 -16.63 -1.00 -13.30
N PHE A 280 -17.80 -1.61 -13.49
CA PHE A 280 -18.72 -1.21 -14.55
C PHE A 280 -19.28 0.20 -14.34
N TRP A 281 -19.43 0.67 -13.10
CA TRP A 281 -19.74 2.06 -12.83
C TRP A 281 -18.60 2.99 -13.25
N GLN A 282 -17.33 2.61 -13.02
CA GLN A 282 -16.18 3.37 -13.56
C GLN A 282 -16.24 3.45 -15.10
N LEU A 283 -16.55 2.34 -15.78
CA LEU A 283 -16.75 2.35 -17.22
C LEU A 283 -17.90 3.27 -17.64
N PHE A 284 -19.05 3.19 -16.95
CA PHE A 284 -20.21 4.05 -17.20
C PHE A 284 -19.84 5.54 -17.06
N ASN A 285 -19.13 5.93 -16.00
CA ASN A 285 -18.63 7.29 -15.83
C ASN A 285 -17.69 7.69 -16.97
N GLY A 286 -16.76 6.81 -17.35
CA GLY A 286 -15.84 7.05 -18.46
C GLY A 286 -16.57 7.29 -19.79
N ILE A 287 -17.57 6.46 -20.11
CA ILE A 287 -18.39 6.60 -21.32
C ILE A 287 -19.25 7.87 -21.26
N SER A 288 -19.92 8.15 -20.13
CA SER A 288 -20.71 9.38 -19.97
C SER A 288 -19.86 10.63 -20.20
N LEU A 289 -18.66 10.69 -19.61
CA LEU A 289 -17.72 11.79 -19.79
C LEU A 289 -17.18 11.88 -21.21
N TYR A 290 -16.88 10.73 -21.84
CA TYR A 290 -16.48 10.71 -23.24
C TYR A 290 -17.60 11.27 -24.14
N LEU A 291 -18.84 10.84 -23.97
CA LEU A 291 -19.97 11.36 -24.74
C LEU A 291 -20.20 12.85 -24.49
N MET A 292 -20.11 13.31 -23.23
CA MET A 292 -20.19 14.74 -22.91
C MET A 292 -19.06 15.54 -23.56
N SER A 293 -17.85 14.97 -23.67
CA SER A 293 -16.72 15.64 -24.33
C SER A 293 -16.91 15.85 -25.84
N GLN A 294 -17.83 15.11 -26.46
CA GLN A 294 -18.17 15.26 -27.88
C GLN A 294 -19.28 16.29 -28.11
N LEU A 295 -19.87 16.86 -27.05
CA LEU A 295 -20.88 17.90 -27.20
C LEU A 295 -20.24 19.18 -27.77
N PRO A 296 -20.87 19.87 -28.74
CA PRO A 296 -20.34 21.10 -29.31
C PRO A 296 -20.11 22.22 -28.28
N GLU A 297 -20.85 22.18 -27.18
CA GLU A 297 -20.76 23.14 -26.07
C GLU A 297 -19.61 22.84 -25.09
N CYS A 298 -18.91 21.70 -25.23
CA CYS A 298 -17.85 21.29 -24.32
C CYS A 298 -16.55 22.04 -24.61
N VAL A 299 -16.18 22.97 -23.74
CA VAL A 299 -14.91 23.71 -23.79
C VAL A 299 -13.96 23.23 -22.69
N GLU A 300 -14.50 22.63 -21.63
CA GLU A 300 -13.78 22.20 -20.43
C GLU A 300 -12.98 20.92 -20.68
N TRP A 301 -11.65 21.04 -20.74
CA TRP A 301 -10.73 19.91 -20.89
C TRP A 301 -10.85 18.88 -19.75
N GLN A 302 -11.34 19.30 -18.58
CA GLN A 302 -11.58 18.46 -17.41
C GLN A 302 -12.53 17.31 -17.73
N VAL A 303 -13.55 17.54 -18.57
CA VAL A 303 -14.52 16.51 -18.98
C VAL A 303 -13.79 15.33 -19.63
N SER A 304 -12.95 15.62 -20.62
CA SER A 304 -12.19 14.61 -21.36
C SER A 304 -11.16 13.90 -20.47
N MET A 305 -10.45 14.65 -19.62
CA MET A 305 -9.43 14.07 -18.73
C MET A 305 -10.03 13.18 -17.65
N CYS A 306 -11.15 13.59 -17.03
CA CYS A 306 -11.89 12.73 -16.11
C CYS A 306 -12.36 11.44 -16.81
N GLY A 307 -12.87 11.55 -18.03
CA GLY A 307 -13.30 10.40 -18.83
C GLY A 307 -12.17 9.39 -19.05
N HIS A 308 -11.00 9.88 -19.50
CA HIS A 308 -9.80 9.05 -19.67
C HIS A 308 -9.36 8.38 -18.36
N CYS A 309 -9.33 9.13 -17.25
CA CYS A 309 -8.97 8.57 -15.96
C CYS A 309 -9.91 7.44 -15.55
N PHE A 310 -11.24 7.64 -15.64
CA PHE A 310 -12.22 6.60 -15.32
C PHE A 310 -12.06 5.35 -16.19
N LEU A 311 -11.75 5.49 -17.49
CA LEU A 311 -11.49 4.35 -18.37
C LEU A 311 -10.22 3.59 -17.99
N VAL A 312 -9.12 4.28 -17.68
CA VAL A 312 -7.88 3.65 -17.21
C VAL A 312 -8.10 2.91 -15.90
N LEU A 313 -8.81 3.54 -14.95
CA LEU A 313 -9.20 2.94 -13.68
C LEU A 313 -10.03 1.68 -13.89
N PHE A 314 -11.06 1.74 -14.74
CA PHE A 314 -11.88 0.59 -15.10
C PHE A 314 -11.01 -0.55 -15.66
N MET A 315 -10.21 -0.27 -16.69
CA MET A 315 -9.40 -1.30 -17.35
C MET A 315 -8.48 -2.00 -16.35
N GLY A 316 -7.69 -1.25 -15.60
CA GLY A 316 -6.74 -1.88 -14.68
C GLY A 316 -7.41 -2.58 -13.51
N ASN A 317 -8.51 -2.05 -12.96
CA ASN A 317 -9.28 -2.70 -11.90
C ASN A 317 -9.94 -3.99 -12.39
N PHE A 318 -10.59 -3.94 -13.54
CA PHE A 318 -11.26 -5.08 -14.17
C PHE A 318 -10.26 -6.19 -14.51
N PHE A 319 -9.17 -5.88 -15.22
CA PHE A 319 -8.17 -6.88 -15.60
C PHE A 319 -7.41 -7.44 -14.40
N THR A 320 -7.12 -6.61 -13.38
CA THR A 320 -6.48 -7.11 -12.15
C THR A 320 -7.39 -8.09 -11.41
N THR A 321 -8.67 -7.77 -11.24
CA THR A 321 -9.64 -8.71 -10.64
C THR A 321 -9.77 -9.98 -11.47
N LEU A 322 -9.90 -9.85 -12.80
CA LEU A 322 -10.04 -10.99 -13.71
C LEU A 322 -8.80 -11.89 -13.69
N ALA A 323 -7.59 -11.33 -13.65
CA ALA A 323 -6.35 -12.08 -13.55
C ALA A 323 -6.30 -12.91 -12.27
N VAL A 324 -6.75 -12.35 -11.14
CA VAL A 324 -6.80 -13.07 -9.86
C VAL A 324 -7.84 -14.20 -9.90
N VAL A 325 -9.01 -13.96 -10.51
CA VAL A 325 -10.05 -14.99 -10.70
C VAL A 325 -9.54 -16.12 -11.60
N ARG A 326 -8.94 -15.81 -12.75
CA ARG A 326 -8.39 -16.79 -13.71
C ARG A 326 -7.29 -17.63 -13.08
N HIS A 327 -6.31 -17.00 -12.43
CA HIS A 327 -5.22 -17.71 -11.76
C HIS A 327 -5.76 -18.72 -10.74
N LYS A 328 -6.84 -18.37 -10.03
CA LYS A 328 -7.44 -19.25 -9.03
C LYS A 328 -8.27 -20.38 -9.65
N MET A 329 -9.01 -20.12 -10.73
CA MET A 329 -9.70 -21.18 -11.49
C MET A 329 -8.70 -22.23 -11.99
N HIS A 330 -7.55 -21.77 -12.51
CA HIS A 330 -6.47 -22.64 -12.95
C HIS A 330 -5.91 -23.49 -11.80
N GLN A 331 -5.64 -22.90 -10.63
CA GLN A 331 -5.20 -23.65 -9.44
C GLN A 331 -6.23 -24.69 -8.98
N LYS A 332 -7.52 -24.36 -9.00
CA LYS A 332 -8.58 -25.31 -8.60
C LYS A 332 -8.68 -26.48 -9.58
N ASN A 333 -8.52 -26.22 -10.88
CA ASN A 333 -8.50 -27.26 -11.91
C ASN A 333 -7.28 -28.17 -11.76
N GLN A 334 -6.10 -27.61 -11.48
CA GLN A 334 -4.89 -28.39 -11.19
C GLN A 334 -5.01 -29.23 -9.92
N ALA A 335 -5.63 -28.71 -8.86
CA ALA A 335 -5.86 -29.46 -7.63
C ALA A 335 -6.79 -30.66 -7.87
N LYS A 336 -7.87 -30.46 -8.64
CA LYS A 336 -8.78 -31.54 -9.04
C LYS A 336 -8.08 -32.60 -9.89
N ALA A 337 -7.25 -32.19 -10.85
CA ALA A 337 -6.50 -33.09 -11.72
C ALA A 337 -5.38 -33.89 -11.00
N LYS A 338 -5.00 -33.50 -9.78
CA LYS A 338 -4.06 -34.26 -8.92
C LYS A 338 -4.76 -35.20 -7.93
N THR A 339 -6.08 -35.09 -7.79
CA THR A 339 -6.89 -35.93 -6.89
C THR A 339 -7.68 -36.99 -7.68
N GLN A 340 -7.63 -36.92 -9.01
CA GLN A 340 -7.93 -38.01 -9.93
C GLN A 340 -6.61 -38.66 -10.32
#